data_AF-A0A960K2P7-F1
#
_entry.id   AF-A0A960K2P7-F1
#
_cell.length_a   1.000
_cell.length_b   1.000
_cell.length_c   1.000
_cell.angle_alpha   90.00
_cell.angle_beta   90.00
_cell.angle_gamma   90.00
#
_symmetry.space_group_name_H-M   'P 1'
#
loop_
_entity.id
_entity.type
_entity.pdbx_description
1 polymer ?
#
loop_
_entity_poly.entity_id
_entity_poly.type
_entity_poly.pdbx_seq_one_letter_code
_entity_poly.pdbx_strand_id
1 'polypeptide(L)'
;MSSWMTAFPSAWDVVGFVLFVLVFPGYHLFYLWAVRRLRGRTARGRFDVLRESWIQRILDTGDVTMAAQQTRNLTMVSSILVSSSLILLGVTGNLLVQMPTLERAIPHPTTWDLHPGAMRFKLYLLIFTFVLAFSFCMTALRHLGNFILLIGADPALVEEHIGPPVKYFAGLINRASHRYTLGVRSFYAAFPLFVWLFDSRLFVALTLFWGLKFTFFQDFSGDRSKMGDTDELDD
;
A
#
# COMPACT_ATOMS: atom_id res chain seq x y z
N MET A 1 22.08 6.83 29.73
CA MET A 1 21.33 7.66 28.76
C MET A 1 21.50 7.04 27.38
N SER A 2 20.81 5.91 27.17
CA SER A 2 19.56 5.76 26.39
C SER A 2 19.86 5.43 24.93
N SER A 3 19.90 4.12 24.63
CA SER A 3 20.31 3.51 23.35
C SER A 3 19.48 3.92 22.12
N TRP A 4 18.48 4.80 22.28
CA TRP A 4 17.72 5.36 21.16
C TRP A 4 18.40 6.61 20.58
N MET A 5 19.24 7.32 21.34
CA MET A 5 19.98 8.48 20.84
C MET A 5 21.06 8.08 19.83
N THR A 6 21.55 6.84 19.91
CA THR A 6 22.48 6.28 18.90
C THR A 6 21.78 5.93 17.58
N ALA A 7 20.44 5.90 17.54
CA ALA A 7 19.70 5.64 16.30
C ALA A 7 19.55 6.89 15.42
N PHE A 8 19.72 8.08 15.99
CA PHE A 8 19.49 9.37 15.33
C PHE A 8 20.72 10.29 15.48
N PRO A 9 21.76 10.10 14.66
CA PRO A 9 22.98 10.92 14.74
C PRO A 9 22.77 12.39 14.36
N SER A 10 21.80 12.70 13.49
CA SER A 10 21.48 14.06 13.06
C SER A 10 20.09 14.52 13.50
N ALA A 11 19.91 15.83 13.74
CA ALA A 11 18.59 16.43 13.94
C ALA A 11 17.66 16.20 12.73
N TRP A 12 18.23 16.10 11.53
CA TRP A 12 17.48 15.76 10.31
C TRP A 12 16.95 14.32 10.32
N ASP A 13 17.60 13.39 11.01
CA ASP A 13 17.09 12.02 11.16
C ASP A 13 15.83 12.00 12.04
N VAL A 14 15.82 12.77 13.12
CA VAL A 14 14.66 12.89 14.02
C VAL A 14 13.49 13.54 13.28
N VAL A 15 13.74 14.67 12.62
CA VAL A 15 12.71 15.39 11.83
C VAL A 15 12.16 14.48 10.73
N GLY A 16 13.04 13.84 9.97
CA GLY A 16 12.64 12.92 8.90
C GLY A 16 11.82 11.75 9.43
N PHE A 17 12.22 11.15 10.54
CA PHE A 17 11.51 10.01 11.12
C PHE A 17 10.13 10.40 11.65
N VAL A 18 10.02 11.54 12.36
CA VAL A 18 8.72 12.06 12.81
C VAL A 18 7.80 12.35 11.62
N LEU A 19 8.32 13.01 10.57
CA LEU A 19 7.56 13.25 9.35
C LEU A 19 7.13 11.94 8.69
N PHE A 20 8.04 10.96 8.60
CA PHE A 20 7.74 9.65 8.02
C PHE A 20 6.62 8.95 8.79
N VAL A 21 6.66 8.97 10.12
CA VAL A 21 5.62 8.39 10.98
C VAL A 21 4.29 9.14 10.83
N LEU A 22 4.30 10.47 10.71
CA LEU A 22 3.09 11.25 10.48
C LEU A 22 2.48 10.98 9.09
N VAL A 23 3.31 10.92 8.04
CA VAL A 23 2.87 10.78 6.65
C VAL A 23 2.49 9.36 6.28
N PHE A 24 3.21 8.33 6.75
CA PHE A 24 2.91 6.96 6.38
C PHE A 24 1.93 6.32 7.37
N PRO A 25 2.30 5.94 8.60
CA PRO A 25 1.34 5.34 9.53
C PRO A 25 0.26 6.31 10.01
N GLY A 26 0.58 7.58 10.29
CA GLY A 26 -0.38 8.58 10.80
C GLY A 26 -1.50 8.90 9.81
N TYR A 27 -1.15 9.34 8.61
CA TYR A 27 -2.10 9.56 7.52
C TYR A 27 -2.87 8.28 7.19
N HIS A 28 -2.21 7.12 7.19
CA HIS A 28 -2.87 5.88 6.85
C HIS A 28 -3.93 5.47 7.88
N LEU A 29 -3.64 5.62 9.17
CA LEU A 29 -4.60 5.42 10.25
C LEU A 29 -5.76 6.41 10.16
N PHE A 30 -5.45 7.69 9.91
CA PHE A 30 -6.48 8.72 9.68
C PHE A 30 -7.35 8.40 8.47
N TYR A 31 -6.76 7.97 7.35
CA TYR A 31 -7.48 7.58 6.13
C TYR A 31 -8.35 6.34 6.38
N LEU A 32 -7.83 5.32 7.06
CA LEU A 32 -8.60 4.13 7.44
C LEU A 32 -9.75 4.47 8.38
N TRP A 33 -9.57 5.44 9.27
CA TRP A 33 -10.63 5.96 10.14
C TRP A 33 -11.66 6.75 9.34
N ALA A 34 -11.22 7.65 8.46
CA ALA A 34 -12.07 8.48 7.61
C ALA A 34 -12.91 7.63 6.67
N VAL A 35 -12.33 6.60 6.04
CA VAL A 35 -13.06 5.65 5.18
C VAL A 35 -14.13 4.88 5.96
N ARG A 36 -13.89 4.56 7.23
CA ARG A 36 -14.89 3.85 8.06
C ARG A 36 -16.03 4.78 8.52
N ARG A 37 -15.74 6.06 8.80
CA ARG A 37 -16.75 7.02 9.28
C ARG A 37 -17.50 7.75 8.16
N LEU A 38 -16.85 8.05 7.05
CA LEU A 38 -17.40 8.83 5.93
C LEU A 38 -17.68 7.90 4.74
N ARG A 39 -18.62 6.96 4.93
CA ARG A 39 -19.13 6.12 3.84
C ARG A 39 -19.85 7.01 2.82
N GLY A 40 -19.27 7.20 1.63
CA GLY A 40 -19.95 7.83 0.49
C GLY A 40 -19.27 9.06 -0.14
N ARG A 41 -18.32 9.74 0.53
CA ARG A 41 -17.68 10.97 0.00
C ARG A 41 -16.23 10.80 -0.49
N THR A 42 -15.69 9.58 -0.42
CA THR A 42 -14.31 9.30 -0.86
C THR A 42 -14.32 8.60 -2.22
N ALA A 43 -13.29 8.83 -3.04
CA ALA A 43 -13.14 8.19 -4.36
C ALA A 43 -13.29 6.66 -4.28
N ARG A 44 -12.87 6.07 -3.16
CA ARG A 44 -13.02 4.65 -2.83
C ARG A 44 -14.48 4.19 -2.77
N GLY A 45 -15.37 4.94 -2.13
CA GLY A 45 -16.79 4.60 -2.07
C GLY A 45 -17.43 4.52 -3.45
N ARG A 46 -17.00 5.38 -4.39
CA ARG A 46 -17.45 5.35 -5.78
C ARG A 46 -17.00 4.09 -6.50
N PHE A 47 -15.73 3.69 -6.33
CA PHE A 47 -15.23 2.43 -6.91
C PHE A 47 -15.90 1.19 -6.31
N ASP A 48 -16.24 1.22 -5.02
CA ASP A 48 -16.92 0.09 -4.36
C ASP A 48 -18.33 -0.12 -4.95
N VAL A 49 -19.09 0.97 -5.20
CA VAL A 49 -20.39 0.91 -5.89
C VAL A 49 -20.25 0.43 -7.34
N LEU A 50 -19.23 0.92 -8.07
CA LEU A 50 -18.99 0.48 -9.45
C LEU A 50 -18.67 -1.02 -9.51
N ARG A 51 -17.89 -1.54 -8.55
CA ARG A 51 -17.59 -2.99 -8.46
C ARG A 51 -18.83 -3.80 -8.12
N GLU A 52 -19.68 -3.32 -7.23
CA GLU A 52 -20.96 -3.97 -6.93
C GLU A 52 -21.83 -4.05 -8.19
N SER A 53 -21.93 -2.96 -8.96
CA SER A 53 -22.66 -2.96 -10.24
C SER A 53 -22.06 -3.92 -11.28
N TRP A 54 -20.74 -4.10 -11.27
CA TRP A 54 -20.05 -5.01 -12.17
C TRP A 54 -20.30 -6.47 -11.80
N ILE A 55 -20.28 -6.80 -10.51
CA ILE A 55 -20.63 -8.14 -10.01
C ILE A 55 -22.09 -8.48 -10.32
N GLN A 56 -23.02 -7.53 -10.12
CA GLN A 56 -24.42 -7.72 -10.48
C GLN A 56 -24.55 -8.12 -11.94
N ARG A 57 -23.92 -7.37 -12.86
CA ARG A 57 -23.94 -7.69 -14.30
C ARG A 57 -23.36 -9.07 -14.62
N ILE A 58 -22.28 -9.49 -13.95
CA ILE A 58 -21.70 -10.83 -14.17
C ILE A 58 -22.68 -11.93 -13.77
N LEU A 59 -23.36 -11.77 -12.63
CA LEU A 59 -24.32 -12.76 -12.15
C LEU A 59 -25.58 -12.81 -13.02
N ASP A 60 -26.06 -11.65 -13.51
CA ASP A 60 -27.24 -11.58 -14.36
C ASP A 60 -26.97 -12.16 -15.77
N THR A 61 -25.77 -11.95 -16.32
CA THR A 61 -25.40 -12.40 -17.67
C THR A 61 -24.79 -13.80 -17.70
N GLY A 62 -24.27 -14.29 -16.57
CA GLY A 62 -23.51 -15.53 -16.51
C GLY A 62 -22.12 -15.45 -17.16
N ASP A 63 -21.62 -14.27 -17.52
CA ASP A 63 -20.30 -14.09 -18.14
C ASP A 63 -19.16 -14.17 -17.10
N VAL A 64 -18.97 -15.37 -16.56
CA VAL A 64 -17.92 -15.68 -15.58
C VAL A 64 -16.53 -15.62 -16.21
N THR A 65 -16.41 -15.80 -17.53
CA THR A 65 -15.14 -15.82 -18.25
C THR A 65 -14.43 -14.46 -18.17
N MET A 66 -15.16 -13.37 -18.43
CA MET A 66 -14.60 -12.01 -18.31
C MET A 66 -14.10 -11.75 -16.88
N ALA A 67 -14.90 -12.13 -15.88
CA ALA A 67 -14.56 -11.95 -14.46
C ALA A 67 -13.31 -12.74 -14.07
N ALA A 68 -13.22 -14.00 -14.50
CA ALA A 68 -12.07 -14.86 -14.27
C ALA A 68 -10.81 -14.31 -14.93
N GLN A 69 -10.90 -13.84 -16.18
CA GLN A 69 -9.77 -13.27 -16.91
C GLN A 69 -9.23 -11.98 -16.26
N GLN A 70 -10.11 -11.04 -15.92
CA GLN A 70 -9.72 -9.80 -15.25
C GLN A 70 -9.09 -10.08 -13.88
N THR A 71 -9.63 -11.02 -13.12
CA THR A 71 -9.10 -11.37 -11.80
C THR A 71 -7.77 -12.13 -11.91
N ARG A 72 -7.57 -12.97 -12.94
CA ARG A 72 -6.27 -13.60 -13.22
C ARG A 72 -5.20 -12.57 -13.56
N ASN A 73 -5.54 -11.54 -14.34
CA ASN A 73 -4.62 -10.44 -14.62
C ASN A 73 -4.23 -9.69 -13.33
N LEU A 74 -5.20 -9.36 -12.48
CA LEU A 74 -4.93 -8.73 -11.18
C LEU A 74 -4.07 -9.62 -10.26
N THR A 75 -4.32 -10.93 -10.27
CA THR A 75 -3.52 -11.92 -9.53
C THR A 75 -2.07 -11.91 -9.99
N MET A 76 -1.82 -11.89 -11.31
CA MET A 76 -0.47 -11.81 -11.87
C MET A 76 0.28 -10.56 -11.38
N VAL A 77 -0.36 -9.39 -11.48
CA VAL A 77 0.25 -8.11 -11.02
C VAL A 77 0.54 -8.16 -9.51
N SER A 78 -0.38 -8.71 -8.71
CA SER A 78 -0.18 -8.85 -7.27
C SER A 78 0.94 -9.84 -6.91
N SER A 79 1.11 -10.92 -7.68
CA SER A 79 2.19 -11.89 -7.48
C SER A 79 3.57 -11.28 -7.74
N ILE A 80 3.70 -10.37 -8.70
CA ILE A 80 4.95 -9.63 -8.93
C ILE A 80 5.34 -8.86 -7.66
N LEU A 81 4.40 -8.13 -7.06
CA LEU A 81 4.65 -7.39 -5.82
C LEU A 81 5.03 -8.32 -4.65
N VAL A 82 4.39 -9.47 -4.52
CA VAL A 82 4.76 -10.46 -3.49
C VAL A 82 6.20 -10.93 -3.69
N SER A 83 6.57 -11.34 -4.90
CA SER A 83 7.93 -11.76 -5.21
C SER A 83 8.95 -10.66 -4.98
N SER A 84 8.66 -9.42 -5.43
CA SER A 84 9.52 -8.26 -5.20
C SER A 84 9.72 -7.99 -3.70
N SER A 85 8.66 -8.12 -2.87
CA SER A 85 8.80 -7.92 -1.42
C SER A 85 9.72 -8.95 -0.78
N LEU A 86 9.66 -10.23 -1.19
CA LEU A 86 10.55 -11.27 -0.68
C LEU A 86 12.00 -11.07 -1.11
N ILE A 87 12.23 -10.67 -2.38
CA ILE A 87 13.57 -10.37 -2.88
C ILE A 87 14.17 -9.21 -2.09
N LEU A 88 13.44 -8.10 -1.95
CA LEU A 88 13.94 -6.92 -1.24
C LEU A 88 14.13 -7.20 0.26
N LEU A 89 13.25 -7.99 0.86
CA LEU A 89 13.41 -8.48 2.23
C LEU A 89 14.71 -9.30 2.38
N GLY A 90 14.97 -10.22 1.47
CA GLY A 90 16.19 -11.04 1.46
C GLY A 90 17.45 -10.21 1.27
N VAL A 91 17.46 -9.28 0.31
CA VAL A 91 18.58 -8.36 0.06
C VAL A 91 18.85 -7.49 1.29
N THR A 92 17.81 -6.92 1.90
CA THR A 92 17.95 -6.08 3.09
C THR A 92 18.42 -6.87 4.30
N GLY A 93 17.90 -8.09 4.50
CA GLY A 93 18.33 -9.00 5.56
C GLY A 93 19.78 -9.44 5.38
N ASN A 94 20.19 -9.72 4.15
CA ASN A 94 21.57 -10.04 3.84
C ASN A 94 22.51 -8.85 4.11
N LEU A 95 22.11 -7.63 3.74
CA LEU A 95 22.85 -6.41 4.07
C LEU A 95 23.01 -6.24 5.58
N LEU A 96 21.95 -6.48 6.36
CA LEU A 96 22.00 -6.43 7.83
C LEU A 96 23.02 -7.41 8.44
N VAL A 97 23.12 -8.62 7.90
CA VAL A 97 24.10 -9.63 8.37
C VAL A 97 25.53 -9.25 7.97
N GLN A 98 25.72 -8.70 6.76
CA GLN A 98 27.05 -8.36 6.24
C GLN A 98 27.60 -7.01 6.73
N MET A 99 26.79 -6.18 7.39
CA MET A 99 27.18 -4.86 7.90
C MET A 99 28.57 -4.80 8.57
N PRO A 100 28.94 -5.69 9.51
CA PRO A 100 30.25 -5.63 10.18
C PRO A 100 31.45 -5.85 9.23
N THR A 101 31.23 -6.56 8.12
CA THR A 101 32.24 -6.82 7.09
C THR A 101 32.32 -5.65 6.11
N LEU A 102 31.17 -5.08 5.74
CA LEU A 102 31.08 -3.94 4.83
C LEU A 102 31.70 -2.68 5.42
N GLU A 103 31.46 -2.41 6.70
CA GLU A 103 32.08 -1.29 7.44
C GLU A 103 33.63 -1.33 7.40
N ARG A 104 34.22 -2.52 7.30
CA ARG A 104 35.68 -2.70 7.24
C ARG A 104 36.24 -2.69 5.82
N ALA A 105 35.42 -3.04 4.83
CA ALA A 105 35.87 -3.31 3.47
C ALA A 105 35.68 -2.12 2.51
N ILE A 106 34.71 -1.24 2.77
CA ILE A 106 34.38 -0.14 1.87
C ILE A 106 34.93 1.16 2.46
N PRO A 107 35.88 1.84 1.80
CA PRO A 107 36.25 3.20 2.15
C PRO A 107 35.04 4.11 1.93
N HIS A 108 34.43 4.56 3.02
CA HIS A 108 33.34 5.53 2.97
C HIS A 108 33.90 6.94 3.14
N PRO A 109 33.37 7.96 2.44
CA PRO A 109 33.68 9.35 2.72
C PRO A 109 33.44 9.64 4.21
N THR A 110 34.35 10.38 4.85
CA THR A 110 34.24 10.80 6.27
C THR A 110 32.97 11.57 6.61
N THR A 111 32.20 11.99 5.60
CA THR A 111 30.90 12.65 5.73
C THR A 111 29.72 11.69 5.90
N TRP A 112 29.90 10.38 5.71
CA TRP A 112 28.86 9.39 5.96
C TRP A 112 28.93 8.94 7.41
N ASP A 113 28.05 9.49 8.24
CA ASP A 113 27.90 9.10 9.65
C ASP A 113 27.33 7.66 9.76
N LEU A 114 28.17 6.67 9.51
CA LEU A 114 27.86 5.25 9.71
C LEU A 114 27.99 4.90 11.19
N HIS A 115 27.10 5.43 12.03
CA HIS A 115 26.98 4.88 13.38
C HIS A 115 26.34 3.48 13.28
N PRO A 116 27.02 2.40 13.69
CA PRO A 116 26.55 1.03 13.43
C PRO A 116 25.15 0.74 14.00
N GLY A 117 24.81 1.37 15.12
CA GLY A 117 23.47 1.29 15.73
C GLY A 117 22.37 1.94 14.89
N ALA A 118 22.64 3.11 14.31
CA ALA A 118 21.70 3.83 13.46
C ALA A 118 21.41 3.06 12.17
N MET A 119 22.45 2.52 11.51
CA MET A 119 22.26 1.77 10.27
C MET A 119 21.44 0.49 10.50
N ARG A 120 21.71 -0.26 11.59
CA ARG A 120 20.91 -1.43 11.95
C ARG A 120 19.44 -1.08 12.15
N PHE A 121 19.14 0.02 12.84
CA PHE A 121 17.77 0.50 13.04
C PHE A 121 17.06 0.79 11.71
N LYS A 122 17.72 1.51 10.80
CA LYS A 122 17.19 1.82 9.45
C LYS A 122 16.86 0.54 8.67
N LEU A 123 17.76 -0.46 8.71
CA LEU A 123 17.56 -1.75 8.04
C LEU A 123 16.42 -2.56 8.66
N TYR A 124 16.27 -2.57 10.00
CA TYR A 124 15.13 -3.21 10.65
C TYR A 124 13.80 -2.57 10.24
N LEU A 125 13.75 -1.25 10.15
CA LEU A 125 12.55 -0.53 9.72
C LEU A 125 12.19 -0.86 8.25
N LEU A 126 13.20 -0.99 7.40
CA LEU A 126 13.04 -1.39 6.01
C LEU A 126 12.53 -2.85 5.88
N ILE A 127 13.13 -3.78 6.63
CA ILE A 127 12.67 -5.18 6.75
C ILE A 127 11.20 -5.22 7.19
N PHE A 128 10.85 -4.49 8.25
CA PHE A 128 9.48 -4.42 8.75
C PHE A 128 8.51 -3.91 7.68
N THR A 129 8.92 -2.90 6.91
CA THR A 129 8.11 -2.36 5.81
C THR A 129 7.89 -3.40 4.70
N PHE A 130 8.89 -4.18 4.33
CA PHE A 130 8.72 -5.27 3.35
C PHE A 130 7.87 -6.42 3.85
N VAL A 131 7.98 -6.78 5.14
CA VAL A 131 7.11 -7.80 5.75
C VAL A 131 5.64 -7.35 5.73
N LEU A 132 5.38 -6.07 6.01
CA LEU A 132 4.03 -5.51 5.89
C LEU A 132 3.53 -5.53 4.45
N ALA A 133 4.36 -5.09 3.49
CA ALA A 133 4.02 -5.12 2.07
C ALA A 133 3.68 -6.54 1.60
N PHE A 134 4.53 -7.51 1.94
CA PHE A 134 4.31 -8.93 1.67
C PHE A 134 2.98 -9.41 2.25
N SER A 135 2.75 -9.18 3.55
CA SER A 135 1.54 -9.64 4.25
C SER A 135 0.25 -9.09 3.65
N PHE A 136 0.26 -7.81 3.26
CA PHE A 136 -0.89 -7.19 2.60
C PHE A 136 -1.12 -7.73 1.19
N CYS A 137 -0.08 -7.83 0.36
CA CYS A 137 -0.20 -8.41 -0.98
C CYS A 137 -0.61 -9.89 -0.93
N MET A 138 -0.08 -10.67 0.02
CA MET A 138 -0.46 -12.07 0.23
C MET A 138 -1.93 -12.21 0.63
N THR A 139 -2.43 -11.33 1.51
CA THR A 139 -3.85 -11.30 1.87
C THR A 139 -4.73 -10.88 0.68
N ALA A 140 -4.25 -9.98 -0.17
CA ALA A 140 -4.94 -9.60 -1.41
C ALA A 140 -5.07 -10.81 -2.35
N LEU A 141 -3.98 -11.56 -2.57
CA LEU A 141 -3.98 -12.79 -3.36
C LEU A 141 -4.97 -13.82 -2.81
N ARG A 142 -5.05 -14.01 -1.50
CA ARG A 142 -6.02 -14.93 -0.90
C ARG A 142 -7.47 -14.54 -1.21
N HIS A 143 -7.79 -13.25 -1.15
CA HIS A 143 -9.14 -12.78 -1.51
C HIS A 143 -9.42 -12.88 -3.02
N LEU A 144 -8.44 -12.59 -3.88
CA LEU A 144 -8.57 -12.78 -5.33
C LEU A 144 -8.73 -14.26 -5.69
N GLY A 145 -7.98 -15.15 -5.06
CA GLY A 145 -8.08 -16.59 -5.26
C GLY A 145 -9.46 -17.13 -4.86
N ASN A 146 -9.97 -16.73 -3.69
CA ASN A 146 -11.33 -17.08 -3.27
C ASN A 146 -12.38 -16.56 -4.25
N PHE A 147 -12.22 -15.36 -4.79
CA PHE A 147 -13.13 -14.83 -5.80
C PHE A 147 -13.11 -15.67 -7.08
N ILE A 148 -11.92 -15.97 -7.64
CA ILE A 148 -11.78 -16.75 -8.88
C ILE A 148 -12.41 -18.13 -8.75
N LEU A 149 -12.24 -18.79 -7.60
CA LEU A 149 -12.77 -20.13 -7.37
C LEU A 149 -14.30 -20.15 -7.21
N LEU A 150 -14.88 -19.10 -6.63
CA LEU A 150 -16.29 -19.08 -6.23
C LEU A 150 -17.20 -18.34 -7.21
N ILE A 151 -16.68 -17.45 -8.08
CA ILE A 151 -17.50 -16.64 -8.97
C ILE A 151 -18.33 -17.46 -9.98
N GLY A 152 -17.91 -18.69 -10.28
CA GLY A 152 -18.66 -19.63 -11.12
C GLY A 152 -19.56 -20.60 -10.34
N ALA A 153 -19.70 -20.44 -9.03
CA ALA A 153 -20.60 -21.27 -8.23
C ALA A 153 -22.08 -20.87 -8.47
N ASP A 154 -22.98 -21.82 -8.23
CA ASP A 154 -24.43 -21.56 -8.31
C ASP A 154 -24.83 -20.44 -7.33
N PRO A 155 -25.40 -19.31 -7.81
CA PRO A 155 -25.84 -18.21 -6.96
C PRO A 155 -26.83 -18.62 -5.86
N ALA A 156 -27.69 -19.62 -6.10
CA ALA A 156 -28.67 -20.08 -5.12
C ALA A 156 -27.99 -20.73 -3.90
N LEU A 157 -26.96 -21.54 -4.14
CA LEU A 157 -26.17 -22.17 -3.07
C LEU A 157 -25.36 -21.15 -2.28
N VAL A 158 -24.84 -20.12 -2.96
CA VAL A 158 -24.13 -19.01 -2.30
C VAL A 158 -25.08 -18.22 -1.41
N GLU A 159 -26.30 -17.95 -1.88
CA GLU A 159 -27.31 -17.24 -1.09
C GLU A 159 -27.71 -18.01 0.18
N GLU A 160 -27.91 -19.32 0.07
CA GLU A 160 -28.24 -20.20 1.19
C GLU A 160 -27.14 -20.24 2.27
N HIS A 161 -25.87 -20.39 1.87
CA HIS A 161 -24.78 -20.67 2.82
C HIS A 161 -24.02 -19.43 3.29
N ILE A 162 -24.05 -18.34 2.53
CA ILE A 162 -23.20 -17.15 2.76
C ILE A 162 -24.02 -15.86 2.81
N GLY A 163 -25.17 -15.81 2.14
CA GLY A 163 -26.02 -14.63 2.00
C GLY A 163 -25.90 -13.98 0.61
N PRO A 164 -26.34 -12.71 0.44
CA PRO A 164 -26.55 -12.12 -0.87
C PRO A 164 -25.30 -12.21 -1.77
N PRO A 165 -25.35 -12.98 -2.89
CA PRO A 165 -24.16 -13.30 -3.70
C PRO A 165 -23.42 -12.05 -4.18
N VAL A 166 -24.16 -11.05 -4.63
CA VAL A 166 -23.63 -9.76 -5.11
C VAL A 166 -22.78 -9.08 -4.03
N LYS A 167 -23.32 -8.97 -2.81
CA LYS A 167 -22.62 -8.33 -1.68
C LYS A 167 -21.40 -9.15 -1.24
N TYR A 168 -21.49 -10.47 -1.29
CA TYR A 168 -20.39 -11.35 -0.94
C TYR A 168 -19.19 -11.18 -1.91
N PHE A 169 -19.45 -11.30 -3.22
CA PHE A 169 -18.44 -11.18 -4.27
C PHE A 169 -17.87 -9.77 -4.38
N ALA A 170 -18.71 -8.73 -4.33
CA ALA A 170 -18.25 -7.35 -4.27
C ALA A 170 -17.39 -7.11 -3.01
N GLY A 171 -17.79 -7.68 -1.88
CA GLY A 171 -17.02 -7.65 -0.64
C GLY A 171 -15.65 -8.31 -0.75
N LEU A 172 -15.54 -9.46 -1.42
CA LEU A 172 -14.26 -10.14 -1.68
C LEU A 172 -13.30 -9.24 -2.46
N ILE A 173 -13.77 -8.66 -3.56
CA ILE A 173 -12.95 -7.80 -4.42
C ILE A 173 -12.59 -6.49 -3.74
N ASN A 174 -13.53 -5.89 -3.00
CA ASN A 174 -13.25 -4.66 -2.25
C ASN A 174 -12.20 -4.91 -1.15
N ARG A 175 -12.26 -6.07 -0.47
CA ARG A 175 -11.20 -6.48 0.48
C ARG A 175 -9.88 -6.74 -0.22
N ALA A 176 -9.88 -7.43 -1.36
CA ALA A 176 -8.68 -7.69 -2.15
C ALA A 176 -8.01 -6.37 -2.61
N SER A 177 -8.77 -5.50 -3.27
CA SER A 177 -8.32 -4.20 -3.76
C SER A 177 -7.80 -3.33 -2.62
N HIS A 178 -8.46 -3.36 -1.46
CA HIS A 178 -7.97 -2.65 -0.29
C HIS A 178 -6.59 -3.15 0.14
N ARG A 179 -6.45 -4.45 0.36
CA ARG A 179 -5.18 -5.06 0.80
C ARG A 179 -4.07 -4.85 -0.23
N TYR A 180 -4.39 -4.93 -1.52
CA TYR A 180 -3.45 -4.61 -2.59
C TYR A 180 -2.97 -3.15 -2.49
N THR A 181 -3.89 -2.21 -2.30
CA THR A 181 -3.56 -0.78 -2.13
C THR A 181 -2.67 -0.55 -0.89
N LEU A 182 -2.92 -1.27 0.21
CA LEU A 182 -2.06 -1.22 1.40
C LEU A 182 -0.65 -1.71 1.08
N GLY A 183 -0.52 -2.83 0.39
CA GLY A 183 0.77 -3.37 -0.02
C GLY A 183 1.56 -2.40 -0.90
N VAL A 184 0.92 -1.83 -1.92
CA VAL A 184 1.53 -0.80 -2.80
C VAL A 184 1.95 0.44 -2.01
N ARG A 185 1.13 0.91 -1.07
CA ARG A 185 1.50 2.04 -0.20
C ARG A 185 2.69 1.73 0.71
N SER A 186 2.81 0.50 1.22
CA SER A 186 4.01 0.06 1.94
C SER A 186 5.26 0.06 1.05
N PHE A 187 5.15 -0.32 -0.22
CA PHE A 187 6.26 -0.19 -1.17
C PHE A 187 6.67 1.27 -1.40
N TYR A 188 5.71 2.19 -1.50
CA TYR A 188 6.03 3.62 -1.57
C TYR A 188 6.75 4.13 -0.31
N ALA A 189 6.44 3.58 0.86
CA ALA A 189 7.13 3.88 2.11
C ALA A 189 8.58 3.38 2.14
N ALA A 190 8.88 2.28 1.44
CA ALA A 190 10.23 1.75 1.37
C ALA A 190 11.21 2.69 0.64
N PHE A 191 10.76 3.50 -0.32
CA PHE A 191 11.63 4.40 -1.08
C PHE A 191 12.32 5.47 -0.21
N PRO A 192 11.60 6.29 0.59
CA PRO A 192 12.25 7.17 1.57
C PRO A 192 13.21 6.44 2.50
N LEU A 193 12.84 5.26 2.98
CA LEU A 193 13.67 4.47 3.89
C LEU A 193 14.98 3.99 3.25
N PHE A 194 14.96 3.61 1.97
CA PHE A 194 16.18 3.31 1.23
C PHE A 194 17.10 4.51 1.10
N VAL A 195 16.55 5.67 0.75
CA VAL A 195 17.32 6.91 0.62
C VAL A 195 17.90 7.34 1.97
N TRP A 196 17.20 7.06 3.06
CA TRP A 196 17.66 7.33 4.43
C TRP A 196 18.93 6.56 4.82
N LEU A 197 19.24 5.44 4.15
CA LEU A 197 20.51 4.73 4.35
C LEU A 197 21.71 5.59 3.94
N PHE A 198 21.54 6.50 2.99
CA PHE A 198 22.62 7.34 2.44
C PHE A 198 22.58 8.77 2.98
N ASP A 199 21.43 9.43 2.94
CA ASP A 199 21.32 10.86 3.29
C ASP A 199 19.96 11.20 3.94
N SER A 200 20.03 11.83 5.12
CA SER A 200 18.87 12.21 5.93
C SER A 200 18.07 13.37 5.35
N ARG A 201 18.69 14.27 4.58
CA ARG A 201 18.03 15.42 3.94
C ARG A 201 17.21 14.94 2.74
N LEU A 202 17.78 14.05 1.93
CA LEU A 202 17.05 13.41 0.82
C LEU A 202 15.87 12.57 1.33
N PHE A 203 16.02 11.91 2.49
CA PHE A 203 14.93 11.20 3.15
C PHE A 203 13.75 12.13 3.50
N VAL A 204 14.02 13.30 4.08
CA VAL A 204 12.98 14.31 4.39
C VAL A 204 12.29 14.76 3.09
N ALA A 205 13.07 15.13 2.07
CA ALA A 205 12.54 15.61 0.80
C ALA A 205 11.63 14.56 0.13
N LEU A 206 12.06 13.30 0.10
CA LEU A 206 11.30 12.22 -0.51
C LEU A 206 10.04 11.86 0.29
N THR A 207 10.11 11.91 1.62
CA THR A 207 8.94 11.73 2.49
C THR A 207 7.88 12.79 2.24
N LEU A 208 8.28 14.07 2.12
CA LEU A 208 7.38 15.16 1.78
C LEU A 208 6.79 15.02 0.38
N PHE A 209 7.61 14.65 -0.61
CA PHE A 209 7.15 14.41 -1.98
C PHE A 209 6.05 13.34 -2.03
N TRP A 210 6.26 12.20 -1.39
CA TRP A 210 5.24 11.13 -1.34
C TRP A 210 4.01 11.54 -0.53
N GLY A 211 4.18 12.26 0.58
CA GLY A 211 3.06 12.79 1.37
C GLY A 211 2.18 13.77 0.57
N LEU A 212 2.80 14.67 -0.18
CA LEU A 212 2.11 15.61 -1.07
C LEU A 212 1.39 14.86 -2.19
N LYS A 213 2.05 13.88 -2.81
CA LYS A 213 1.45 13.06 -3.87
C LYS A 213 0.22 12.29 -3.39
N PHE A 214 0.25 11.72 -2.18
CA PHE A 214 -0.91 11.02 -1.62
C PHE A 214 -2.09 11.95 -1.37
N THR A 215 -1.84 13.13 -0.81
CA THR A 215 -2.87 14.11 -0.50
C THR A 215 -3.44 14.79 -1.75
N PHE A 216 -2.63 15.15 -2.75
CA PHE A 216 -3.13 15.86 -3.93
C PHE A 216 -3.68 14.93 -5.03
N PHE A 217 -2.98 13.84 -5.37
CA PHE A 217 -3.27 13.11 -6.62
C PHE A 217 -4.11 11.84 -6.45
N GLN A 218 -4.05 11.16 -5.30
CA GLN A 218 -4.68 9.83 -5.16
C GLN A 218 -6.01 9.82 -4.41
N ASP A 219 -6.18 10.66 -3.38
CA ASP A 219 -7.35 10.58 -2.50
C ASP A 219 -8.38 11.72 -2.68
N PHE A 220 -7.99 12.90 -3.19
CA PHE A 220 -8.85 14.11 -3.22
C PHE A 220 -9.12 14.74 -4.59
N SER A 221 -8.44 14.34 -5.68
CA SER A 221 -8.65 14.92 -7.04
C SER A 221 -9.95 14.49 -7.73
N GLY A 222 -11.01 14.24 -6.95
CA GLY A 222 -12.25 13.62 -7.42
C GLY A 222 -13.42 14.55 -7.69
N ASP A 223 -13.25 15.88 -7.65
CA ASP A 223 -14.39 16.82 -7.73
C ASP A 223 -14.06 18.14 -8.43
N ARG A 224 -13.72 18.07 -9.73
CA ARG A 224 -13.59 19.28 -10.57
C ARG A 224 -14.41 19.25 -11.86
N SER A 225 -15.37 18.32 -12.02
CA SER A 225 -16.12 18.18 -13.28
C SER A 225 -17.64 18.26 -13.15
N LYS A 226 -18.19 18.72 -12.02
CA LYS A 226 -19.65 18.86 -11.83
C LYS A 226 -20.11 20.26 -11.45
N MET A 227 -19.23 21.27 -11.54
CA MET A 227 -19.56 22.65 -11.17
C MET A 227 -19.60 23.60 -12.36
N GLY A 228 -19.67 23.07 -13.59
CA GLY A 228 -19.67 23.88 -14.82
C GLY A 228 -20.70 23.46 -15.86
N ASP A 229 -21.70 22.65 -15.49
CA ASP A 229 -22.71 22.14 -16.44
C ASP A 229 -24.15 22.40 -15.96
N THR A 230 -24.32 23.28 -14.97
CA THR A 230 -25.63 23.73 -14.48
C THR A 230 -25.92 25.21 -14.75
N ASP A 231 -25.02 25.93 -15.43
CA ASP A 231 -25.19 27.36 -15.77
C ASP A 231 -25.51 27.63 -17.26
N GLU A 232 -25.72 26.60 -18.09
CA GLU A 232 -26.04 26.77 -19.53
C GLU A 232 -27.44 26.27 -19.94
N LEU A 233 -28.38 26.12 -18.99
CA LEU A 233 -29.78 25.74 -19.31
C LEU A 233 -30.83 26.83 -18.99
N ASP A 234 -30.39 28.03 -18.64
CA ASP A 234 -31.27 29.21 -18.53
C ASP A 234 -30.68 30.35 -19.39
N ASP A 235 -30.80 30.25 -20.71
CA ASP A 235 -30.85 31.40 -21.65
C ASP A 235 -31.58 30.99 -22.95
#